data_AF-A0A165YF65-F1
#
_entry.id   AF-A0A165YF65-F1
#
_cell.length_a   1.000
_cell.length_b   1.000
_cell.length_c   1.000
_cell.angle_alpha   90.00
_cell.angle_beta   90.00
_cell.angle_gamma   90.00
#
_symmetry.space_group_name_H-M   'P 1'
#
loop_
_entity.id
_entity.type
_entity.pdbx_description
1 polymer ?
#
loop_
_entity_poly.entity_id
_entity_poly.type
_entity_poly.pdbx_seq_one_letter_code
_entity_poly.pdbx_strand_id
1 'polypeptide(L)'
;MSLLEQLEAGVALSQLNAALVVVIAWDILICFEEEVDFAVRCRFNPSSMVYFASRIGILLWGILCLMMENDPLSNCEVGWGITATISVIAGSATALLFVVRVCAVYDQSKAVKIFFTIFWLAIPVSTTLVAIYGRATHMGSPTCSISGIQYFTSTNLWVTAAFDTSVFLAITWRIISYSTACKISLWRSFRGAGLPRICRELLQSGQLFYL
;
A
#
# COMPACT_ATOMS: atom_id res chain seq x y z
N MET A 1 31.97 11.22 3.81
CA MET A 1 31.36 9.88 3.78
C MET A 1 32.27 9.02 2.94
N SER A 2 32.93 8.06 3.55
CA SER A 2 33.97 7.24 2.92
C SER A 2 33.37 6.29 1.88
N LEU A 3 34.13 5.89 0.86
CA LEU A 3 33.67 4.92 -0.14
C LEU A 3 33.29 3.56 0.50
N LEU A 4 33.92 3.22 1.62
CA LEU A 4 33.57 2.05 2.43
C LEU A 4 32.16 2.17 3.04
N GLU A 5 31.79 3.33 3.58
CA GLU A 5 30.43 3.56 4.11
C GLU A 5 29.36 3.47 3.02
N GLN A 6 29.64 3.95 1.80
CA GLN A 6 28.69 3.84 0.70
C GLN A 6 28.52 2.38 0.22
N LEU A 7 29.61 1.61 0.22
CA LEU A 7 29.57 0.20 -0.16
C LEU A 7 28.80 -0.64 0.89
N GLU A 8 29.06 -0.39 2.17
CA GLU A 8 28.40 -1.07 3.28
C GLU A 8 26.90 -0.73 3.34
N ALA A 9 26.54 0.55 3.12
CA ALA A 9 25.15 0.97 3.02
C ALA A 9 24.41 0.32 1.83
N GLY A 10 25.07 0.19 0.68
CA GLY A 10 24.49 -0.48 -0.50
C GLY A 10 24.23 -1.97 -0.27
N VAL A 11 25.17 -2.68 0.35
CA VAL A 11 25.01 -4.10 0.69
C VAL A 11 23.88 -4.31 1.71
N ALA A 12 23.81 -3.47 2.75
CA ALA A 12 22.74 -3.52 3.73
C ALA A 12 21.35 -3.29 3.10
N LEU A 13 21.25 -2.34 2.16
CA LEU A 13 20.01 -2.06 1.45
C LEU A 13 19.54 -3.25 0.60
N SER A 14 20.44 -3.88 -0.16
CA SER A 14 20.15 -5.07 -0.97
C SER A 14 19.68 -6.25 -0.10
N GLN A 15 20.34 -6.48 1.05
CA GLN A 15 19.92 -7.52 2.00
C GLN A 15 18.54 -7.26 2.60
N LEU A 16 18.25 -6.02 2.98
CA LEU A 16 16.93 -5.62 3.48
C LEU A 16 15.85 -5.82 2.41
N ASN A 17 16.11 -5.40 1.18
CA ASN A 17 15.18 -5.59 0.07
C ASN A 17 14.94 -7.09 -0.22
N ALA A 18 15.99 -7.91 -0.18
CA ALA A 18 15.89 -9.35 -0.34
C ALA A 18 15.02 -9.99 0.75
N ALA A 19 15.24 -9.61 2.01
CA ALA A 19 14.42 -10.07 3.12
C ALA A 19 12.95 -9.66 2.95
N LEU A 20 12.68 -8.42 2.53
CA LEU A 20 11.33 -7.94 2.27
C LEU A 20 10.64 -8.73 1.15
N VAL A 21 11.33 -8.98 0.03
CA VAL A 21 10.79 -9.79 -1.08
C VAL A 21 10.44 -11.20 -0.61
N VAL A 22 11.32 -11.83 0.18
CA VAL A 22 11.07 -13.18 0.73
C VAL A 22 9.86 -13.16 1.65
N VAL A 23 9.76 -12.20 2.56
CA VAL A 23 8.62 -12.08 3.48
C VAL A 23 7.31 -11.89 2.73
N ILE A 24 7.28 -11.01 1.71
CA ILE A 24 6.07 -10.76 0.92
C ILE A 24 5.71 -11.99 0.08
N ALA A 25 6.69 -12.66 -0.52
CA ALA A 25 6.45 -13.89 -1.29
C ALA A 25 5.87 -14.99 -0.39
N TRP A 26 6.41 -15.10 0.82
CA TRP A 26 5.95 -16.05 1.82
C TRP A 26 4.53 -15.74 2.31
N ASP A 27 4.24 -14.46 2.56
CA ASP A 27 2.90 -14.00 2.94
C ASP A 27 1.86 -14.32 1.84
N ILE A 28 2.21 -14.09 0.57
CA ILE A 28 1.33 -14.48 -0.54
C ILE A 28 1.15 -15.99 -0.58
N LEU A 29 2.21 -16.77 -0.41
CA LEU A 29 2.12 -18.23 -0.48
C LEU A 29 1.19 -18.80 0.61
N ILE A 30 1.27 -18.27 1.83
CA ILE A 30 0.41 -18.70 2.94
C ILE A 30 -1.04 -18.27 2.69
N CYS A 31 -1.27 -17.04 2.27
CA CYS A 31 -2.62 -16.52 2.07
C CYS A 31 -3.26 -16.97 0.74
N PHE A 32 -2.52 -17.61 -0.16
CA PHE A 32 -2.99 -17.91 -1.52
C PHE A 32 -4.27 -18.74 -1.56
N GLU A 33 -4.35 -19.79 -0.74
CA GLU A 33 -5.51 -20.70 -0.74
C GLU A 33 -6.78 -19.99 -0.26
N GLU A 34 -6.68 -19.25 0.84
CA GLU A 34 -7.80 -18.47 1.40
C GLU A 34 -8.22 -17.32 0.48
N GLU A 35 -7.26 -16.63 -0.14
CA GLU A 35 -7.51 -15.51 -1.04
C GLU A 35 -8.17 -15.95 -2.36
N VAL A 36 -7.77 -17.10 -2.92
CA VAL A 36 -8.38 -17.66 -4.14
C VAL A 36 -9.78 -18.19 -3.85
N ASP A 37 -9.98 -18.92 -2.74
CA ASP A 37 -11.31 -19.40 -2.35
C ASP A 37 -12.27 -18.22 -2.09
N PHE A 38 -11.81 -17.16 -1.42
CA PHE A 38 -12.58 -15.94 -1.24
C PHE A 38 -12.88 -15.23 -2.56
N ALA A 39 -11.92 -15.13 -3.48
CA ALA A 39 -12.13 -14.50 -4.80
C ALA A 39 -13.15 -15.25 -5.65
N VAL A 40 -13.13 -16.58 -5.60
CA VAL A 40 -14.08 -17.46 -6.29
C VAL A 40 -15.47 -17.36 -5.66
N ARG A 41 -15.59 -17.38 -4.32
CA ARG A 41 -16.87 -17.27 -3.61
C ARG A 41 -17.52 -15.90 -3.71
N CYS A 42 -16.74 -14.82 -3.58
CA CYS A 42 -17.24 -13.44 -3.60
C CYS A 42 -17.38 -12.85 -5.00
N ARG A 43 -17.21 -13.65 -6.06
CA ARG A 43 -17.48 -13.29 -7.46
C ARG A 43 -16.74 -12.01 -7.90
N PHE A 44 -15.41 -12.07 -8.01
CA PHE A 44 -14.57 -11.05 -8.67
C PHE A 44 -14.97 -9.59 -8.37
N ASN A 45 -15.02 -9.24 -7.09
CA ASN A 45 -15.20 -7.83 -6.72
C ASN A 45 -14.00 -7.01 -7.24
N PRO A 46 -14.22 -5.80 -7.77
CA PRO A 46 -13.14 -4.95 -8.28
C PRO A 46 -12.09 -4.65 -7.22
N SER A 47 -12.50 -4.59 -5.94
CA SER A 47 -11.58 -4.41 -4.82
C SER A 47 -10.64 -5.62 -4.61
N SER A 48 -11.08 -6.85 -4.89
CA SER A 48 -10.20 -8.02 -4.84
C SER A 48 -9.19 -8.02 -5.99
N MET A 49 -9.60 -7.62 -7.20
CA MET A 49 -8.67 -7.52 -8.34
C MET A 49 -7.56 -6.50 -8.09
N VAL A 50 -7.92 -5.32 -7.58
CA VAL A 50 -6.93 -4.27 -7.24
C VAL A 50 -5.99 -4.75 -6.12
N TYR A 51 -6.47 -5.57 -5.19
CA TYR A 51 -5.67 -6.15 -4.13
C TYR A 51 -4.61 -7.13 -4.65
N PHE A 52 -4.99 -8.06 -5.53
CA PHE A 52 -4.02 -8.96 -6.17
C PHE A 52 -3.01 -8.19 -7.03
N ALA A 53 -3.47 -7.19 -7.80
CA ALA A 53 -2.60 -6.36 -8.61
C ALA A 53 -1.57 -5.59 -7.77
N SER A 54 -1.99 -5.06 -6.62
CA SER A 54 -1.10 -4.40 -5.64
C SER A 54 -0.05 -5.37 -5.09
N ARG A 55 -0.47 -6.54 -4.60
CA ARG A 55 0.45 -7.54 -4.02
C ARG A 55 1.48 -8.06 -5.02
N ILE A 56 1.03 -8.44 -6.22
CA ILE A 56 1.92 -8.92 -7.28
C ILE A 56 2.84 -7.79 -7.76
N GLY A 57 2.31 -6.57 -7.87
CA GLY A 57 3.09 -5.39 -8.27
C GLY A 57 4.22 -5.05 -7.29
N ILE A 58 3.98 -5.13 -5.99
CA ILE A 58 5.01 -4.89 -4.95
C ILE A 58 6.09 -5.97 -5.01
N LEU A 59 5.73 -7.23 -5.17
CA LEU A 59 6.70 -8.32 -5.35
C LEU A 59 7.57 -8.11 -6.59
N LEU A 60 6.93 -7.83 -7.72
CA LEU A 60 7.62 -7.62 -8.98
C LEU A 60 8.57 -6.43 -8.90
N TRP A 61 8.14 -5.33 -8.25
CA TRP A 61 9.00 -4.19 -7.95
C TRP A 61 10.24 -4.60 -7.15
N GLY A 62 10.05 -5.33 -6.04
CA GLY A 62 11.17 -5.74 -5.18
C GLY A 62 12.17 -6.65 -5.90
N ILE A 63 11.69 -7.60 -6.71
CA ILE A 63 12.52 -8.47 -7.56
C ILE A 63 13.32 -7.64 -8.57
N LEU A 64 12.68 -6.68 -9.24
CA LEU A 64 13.37 -5.82 -10.21
C LEU A 64 14.43 -4.94 -9.55
N CYS A 65 14.17 -4.43 -8.34
CA CYS A 65 15.19 -3.72 -7.56
C CYS A 65 16.40 -4.61 -7.27
N LEU A 66 16.19 -5.87 -6.86
CA LEU A 66 17.28 -6.83 -6.62
C LEU A 66 18.07 -7.13 -7.89
N MET A 67 17.39 -7.29 -9.03
CA MET A 67 18.04 -7.49 -10.33
C MET A 67 18.91 -6.28 -10.70
N MET A 68 18.43 -5.06 -10.47
CA MET A 68 19.19 -3.84 -10.77
C MET A 68 20.44 -3.66 -9.89
N GLU A 69 20.41 -4.16 -8.65
CA GLU A 69 21.51 -4.05 -7.69
C GLU A 69 22.56 -5.15 -7.83
N ASN A 70 22.13 -6.37 -8.18
CA ASN A 70 23.00 -7.55 -8.16
C ASN A 70 23.41 -8.04 -9.56
N ASP A 71 22.60 -7.77 -10.60
CA ASP A 71 22.86 -8.28 -11.95
C ASP A 71 23.36 -7.19 -12.91
N PRO A 72 24.27 -7.54 -13.84
CA PRO A 72 24.69 -6.66 -14.92
C PRO A 72 23.55 -6.46 -15.92
N LEU A 73 22.86 -5.32 -15.86
CA LEU A 73 21.87 -4.96 -16.88
C LEU A 73 22.56 -4.31 -18.08
N SER A 74 22.18 -4.71 -19.30
CA SER A 74 22.70 -4.08 -20.53
C SER A 74 22.17 -2.66 -20.76
N ASN A 75 20.97 -2.36 -20.24
CA ASN A 75 20.28 -1.08 -20.42
C ASN A 75 19.62 -0.63 -19.11
N CYS A 76 20.35 0.12 -18.28
CA CYS A 76 19.82 0.64 -17.01
C CYS A 76 18.59 1.54 -17.16
N GLU A 77 18.47 2.32 -18.24
CA GLU A 77 17.32 3.21 -18.46
C GLU A 77 16.02 2.42 -18.67
N VAL A 78 16.08 1.30 -19.40
CA VAL A 78 14.92 0.44 -19.63
C VAL A 78 14.50 -0.27 -18.34
N GLY A 79 15.47 -0.78 -17.57
CA GLY A 79 15.23 -1.38 -16.26
C GLY A 79 14.56 -0.37 -15.32
N TRP A 80 15.08 0.84 -15.23
CA TRP A 80 14.49 1.91 -14.43
C TRP A 80 13.07 2.27 -14.88
N GLY A 81 12.83 2.39 -16.19
CA GLY A 81 11.50 2.67 -16.72
C GLY A 81 10.47 1.60 -16.35
N ILE A 82 10.83 0.32 -16.52
CA ILE A 82 9.95 -0.81 -16.17
C ILE A 82 9.66 -0.81 -14.67
N THR A 83 10.71 -0.75 -13.85
CA THR A 83 10.60 -0.67 -12.39
C THR A 83 9.67 0.49 -12.03
N ALA A 84 9.95 1.72 -12.48
CA ALA A 84 9.14 2.90 -12.19
C ALA A 84 7.66 2.75 -12.58
N THR A 85 7.35 2.15 -13.74
CA THR A 85 5.95 1.91 -14.12
C THR A 85 5.24 0.95 -13.17
N ILE A 86 5.95 -0.08 -12.69
CA ILE A 86 5.38 -1.07 -11.77
C ILE A 86 5.12 -0.45 -10.40
N SER A 87 5.99 0.41 -9.87
CA SER A 87 5.68 1.12 -8.61
C SER A 87 4.51 2.07 -8.75
N VAL A 88 4.38 2.78 -9.88
CA VAL A 88 3.21 3.65 -10.13
C VAL A 88 1.94 2.83 -10.11
N ILE A 89 1.89 1.69 -10.82
CA ILE A 89 0.72 0.83 -10.89
C ILE A 89 0.41 0.22 -9.51
N ALA A 90 1.42 -0.36 -8.86
CA ALA A 90 1.26 -1.03 -7.58
C ALA A 90 0.85 -0.04 -6.47
N GLY A 91 1.53 1.11 -6.38
CA GLY A 91 1.21 2.17 -5.43
C GLY A 91 -0.18 2.76 -5.66
N SER A 92 -0.54 3.00 -6.92
CA SER A 92 -1.90 3.44 -7.27
C SER A 92 -2.95 2.42 -6.88
N ALA A 93 -2.72 1.14 -7.14
CA ALA A 93 -3.63 0.06 -6.74
C ALA A 93 -3.79 0.00 -5.21
N THR A 94 -2.70 0.05 -4.45
CA THR A 94 -2.72 0.07 -2.98
C THR A 94 -3.54 1.26 -2.45
N ALA A 95 -3.27 2.45 -2.98
CA ALA A 95 -3.97 3.65 -2.57
C ALA A 95 -5.47 3.60 -2.97
N LEU A 96 -5.82 3.02 -4.12
CA LEU A 96 -7.22 2.79 -4.51
C LEU A 96 -7.93 1.88 -3.50
N LEU A 97 -7.27 0.83 -3.02
CA LEU A 97 -7.87 -0.07 -2.02
C LEU A 97 -8.19 0.65 -0.73
N PHE A 98 -7.28 1.50 -0.27
CA PHE A 98 -7.52 2.32 0.90
C PHE A 98 -8.68 3.28 0.70
N VAL A 99 -8.78 3.94 -0.46
CA VAL A 99 -9.93 4.78 -0.79
C VAL A 99 -11.22 3.97 -0.84
N VAL A 100 -11.23 2.79 -1.47
CA VAL A 100 -12.41 1.93 -1.55
C VAL A 100 -12.85 1.49 -0.15
N ARG A 101 -11.91 1.10 0.73
CA ARG A 101 -12.19 0.76 2.13
C ARG A 101 -12.77 1.95 2.87
N VAL A 102 -12.18 3.14 2.74
CA VAL A 102 -12.71 4.38 3.33
C VAL A 102 -14.09 4.72 2.74
N CYS A 103 -14.34 4.48 1.46
CA CYS A 103 -15.63 4.76 0.81
C CYS A 103 -16.73 3.80 1.25
N ALA A 104 -16.42 2.52 1.39
CA ALA A 104 -17.31 1.48 1.90
C ALA A 104 -17.63 1.71 3.37
N VAL A 105 -16.63 2.20 4.10
CA VAL A 105 -16.83 2.74 5.43
C VAL A 105 -17.76 3.96 5.30
N TYR A 106 -17.37 5.11 4.77
CA TYR A 106 -18.13 6.40 4.71
C TYR A 106 -19.36 6.44 3.79
N ASP A 107 -20.13 5.35 3.74
CA ASP A 107 -21.35 4.99 2.99
C ASP A 107 -22.29 6.14 2.54
N GLN A 108 -22.27 7.32 3.17
CA GLN A 108 -23.14 8.47 2.88
C GLN A 108 -22.44 9.82 2.55
N SER A 109 -21.11 9.98 2.70
CA SER A 109 -20.47 11.30 2.50
C SER A 109 -19.70 11.41 1.17
N LYS A 110 -20.32 12.03 0.16
CA LYS A 110 -19.71 12.28 -1.17
C LYS A 110 -18.44 13.15 -1.08
N ALA A 111 -18.37 14.09 -0.14
CA ALA A 111 -17.22 14.99 0.02
C ALA A 111 -15.95 14.23 0.42
N VAL A 112 -16.08 13.24 1.32
CA VAL A 112 -14.96 12.41 1.76
C VAL A 112 -14.44 11.55 0.61
N LYS A 113 -15.33 10.98 -0.21
CA LYS A 113 -14.95 10.18 -1.39
C LYS A 113 -14.16 11.01 -2.40
N ILE A 114 -14.63 12.23 -2.70
CA ILE A 114 -13.95 13.13 -3.64
C ILE A 114 -12.58 13.55 -3.10
N PHE A 115 -12.49 13.94 -1.83
CA PHE A 115 -11.22 14.33 -1.20
C PHE A 115 -10.19 13.21 -1.29
N PHE A 116 -10.55 11.99 -0.88
CA PHE A 116 -9.66 10.84 -0.93
C PHE A 116 -9.30 10.41 -2.36
N THR A 117 -10.19 10.62 -3.34
CA THR A 117 -9.90 10.32 -4.76
C THR A 117 -8.93 11.35 -5.36
N ILE A 118 -9.07 12.64 -5.02
CA ILE A 118 -8.11 13.67 -5.42
C ILE A 118 -6.75 13.42 -4.75
N PHE A 119 -6.76 13.08 -3.47
CA PHE A 119 -5.54 12.76 -2.72
C PHE A 119 -4.87 11.50 -3.26
N TRP A 120 -5.66 10.53 -3.73
CA TRP A 120 -5.19 9.36 -4.45
C TRP A 120 -4.46 9.71 -5.74
N LEU A 121 -4.99 10.64 -6.56
CA LEU A 121 -4.35 11.08 -7.81
C LEU A 121 -2.98 11.74 -7.58
N ALA A 122 -2.71 12.28 -6.39
CA ALA A 122 -1.43 12.89 -6.08
C ALA A 122 -0.26 11.88 -6.05
N ILE A 123 -0.52 10.62 -5.69
CA ILE A 123 0.48 9.55 -5.57
C ILE A 123 1.03 9.09 -6.93
N PRO A 124 0.22 8.74 -7.95
CA PRO A 124 0.73 8.42 -9.28
C PRO A 124 1.44 9.62 -9.90
N VAL A 125 0.98 10.85 -9.63
CA VAL A 125 1.62 12.05 -10.16
C VAL A 125 3.02 12.24 -9.56
N SER A 126 3.18 12.13 -8.24
CA SER A 126 4.48 12.26 -7.57
C SER A 126 5.45 11.15 -7.95
N THR A 127 4.97 9.91 -8.07
CA THR A 127 5.79 8.77 -8.50
C THR A 127 6.19 8.86 -9.98
N THR A 128 5.31 9.31 -10.86
CA THR A 128 5.63 9.51 -12.28
C THR A 128 6.64 10.66 -12.47
N LEU A 129 6.58 11.70 -11.64
CA LEU A 129 7.60 12.76 -11.62
C LEU A 129 8.98 12.18 -11.27
N VAL A 130 9.08 11.32 -10.26
CA VAL A 130 10.34 10.62 -9.92
C VAL A 130 10.84 9.78 -11.10
N ALA A 131 9.92 9.10 -11.81
CA ALA A 131 10.24 8.28 -12.97
C ALA A 131 10.85 9.10 -14.12
N ILE A 132 10.29 10.28 -14.40
CA ILE A 132 10.72 11.18 -15.49
C ILE A 132 12.06 11.85 -15.18
N TYR A 133 12.28 12.26 -13.93
CA TYR A 133 13.49 12.98 -13.53
C TYR A 133 14.65 12.05 -13.13
N GLY A 134 14.39 10.79 -12.84
CA GLY A 134 15.42 9.80 -12.51
C GLY A 134 16.25 9.42 -13.72
N ARG A 135 17.57 9.55 -13.60
CA ARG A 135 18.52 9.07 -14.60
C ARG A 135 19.30 7.88 -14.05
N ALA A 136 19.17 6.73 -14.71
CA ALA A 136 19.92 5.54 -14.41
C ALA A 136 21.17 5.49 -15.32
N THR A 137 22.36 5.51 -14.72
CA THR A 137 23.63 5.50 -15.47
C THR A 137 24.56 4.41 -14.94
N HIS A 138 25.38 3.85 -15.84
CA HIS A 138 26.48 2.96 -15.47
C HIS A 138 27.63 3.79 -14.91
N MET A 139 27.76 3.87 -13.58
CA MET A 139 28.87 4.54 -12.93
C MET A 139 30.09 3.62 -12.81
N GLY A 140 30.70 3.24 -13.94
CA GLY A 140 31.96 2.48 -13.98
C GLY A 140 31.89 1.04 -13.43
N SER A 141 30.69 0.56 -13.12
CA SER A 141 30.37 -0.78 -12.63
C SER A 141 29.34 -1.45 -13.57
N PRO A 142 29.31 -2.79 -13.65
CA PRO A 142 28.21 -3.50 -14.31
C PRO A 142 26.82 -3.22 -13.72
N THR A 143 26.75 -2.72 -12.49
CA THR A 143 25.50 -2.42 -11.77
C THR A 143 24.94 -1.03 -12.10
N CYS A 144 23.62 -0.88 -12.00
CA CYS A 144 22.92 0.37 -12.32
C CYS A 144 22.84 1.30 -11.11
N SER A 145 23.33 2.54 -11.24
CA SER A 145 23.17 3.56 -10.21
C SER A 145 22.13 4.60 -10.65
N ILE A 146 21.25 4.99 -9.74
CA ILE A 146 20.20 5.98 -10.01
C ILE A 146 20.62 7.32 -9.40
N SER A 147 20.65 8.36 -10.23
CA SER A 147 21.04 9.71 -9.83
C SER A 147 19.91 10.72 -10.08
N GLY A 148 19.89 11.80 -9.30
CA GLY A 148 18.94 12.92 -9.49
C GLY A 148 17.55 12.74 -8.87
N ILE A 149 17.27 11.61 -8.21
CA ILE A 149 15.93 11.32 -7.64
C ILE A 149 15.75 11.80 -6.18
N GLN A 150 16.83 12.15 -5.48
CA GLN A 150 16.81 12.25 -4.01
C GLN A 150 15.78 13.25 -3.46
N TYR A 151 15.63 14.41 -4.11
CA TYR A 151 14.63 15.42 -3.74
C TYR A 151 13.21 14.92 -4.00
N PHE A 152 12.95 14.41 -5.21
CA PHE A 152 11.63 13.92 -5.61
C PHE A 152 11.19 12.68 -4.83
N THR A 153 12.11 11.75 -4.54
CA THR A 153 11.86 10.58 -3.69
C THR A 153 11.49 11.00 -2.28
N SER A 154 12.19 11.98 -1.70
CA SER A 154 11.84 12.51 -0.38
C SER A 154 10.44 13.12 -0.37
N THR A 155 10.10 13.94 -1.37
CA THR A 155 8.75 14.51 -1.50
C THR A 155 7.70 13.42 -1.65
N ASN A 156 7.96 12.40 -2.47
CA ASN A 156 7.05 11.28 -2.67
C ASN A 156 6.82 10.47 -1.38
N LEU A 157 7.87 10.25 -0.58
CA LEU A 157 7.77 9.61 0.73
C LEU A 157 6.87 10.41 1.68
N TRP A 158 7.04 11.73 1.74
CA TRP A 158 6.18 12.59 2.57
C TRP A 158 4.72 12.58 2.12
N VAL A 159 4.46 12.63 0.82
CA VAL A 159 3.10 12.56 0.27
C VAL A 159 2.45 11.21 0.61
N THR A 160 3.19 10.12 0.43
CA THR A 160 2.72 8.76 0.75
C THR A 160 2.44 8.61 2.24
N ALA A 161 3.35 9.07 3.11
CA ALA A 161 3.17 9.03 4.55
C ALA A 161 1.96 9.85 5.01
N ALA A 162 1.73 11.03 4.42
CA ALA A 162 0.56 11.84 4.70
C ALA A 162 -0.74 11.13 4.27
N PHE A 163 -0.73 10.44 3.11
CA PHE A 163 -1.82 9.59 2.66
C PHE A 163 -2.12 8.47 3.64
N ASP A 164 -1.14 7.67 4.01
CA ASP A 164 -1.33 6.54 4.92
C ASP A 164 -1.81 6.99 6.29
N THR A 165 -1.26 8.10 6.82
CA THR A 165 -1.70 8.68 8.09
C THR A 165 -3.15 9.17 8.03
N SER A 166 -3.54 9.83 6.93
CA SER A 166 -4.91 10.32 6.75
C SER A 166 -5.93 9.17 6.66
N VAL A 167 -5.57 8.09 5.95
CA VAL A 167 -6.37 6.88 5.83
C VAL A 167 -6.49 6.19 7.19
N PHE A 168 -5.37 6.00 7.89
CA PHE A 168 -5.34 5.39 9.21
C PHE A 168 -6.19 6.18 10.22
N LEU A 169 -6.08 7.51 10.21
CA LEU A 169 -6.86 8.37 11.06
C LEU A 169 -8.36 8.29 10.72
N ALA A 170 -8.73 8.26 9.44
CA ALA A 170 -10.12 8.11 9.02
C ALA A 170 -10.73 6.77 9.47
N ILE A 171 -9.99 5.66 9.30
CA ILE A 171 -10.42 4.33 9.75
C ILE A 171 -10.53 4.28 11.28
N THR A 172 -9.53 4.82 11.98
CA THR A 172 -9.52 4.85 13.45
C THR A 172 -10.66 5.69 14.00
N TRP A 173 -10.87 6.89 13.46
CA TRP A 173 -11.97 7.77 13.83
C TRP A 173 -13.32 7.10 13.64
N ARG A 174 -13.48 6.35 12.55
CA ARG A 174 -14.68 5.56 12.31
C ARG A 174 -14.92 4.51 13.40
N ILE A 175 -13.91 3.72 13.72
CA ILE A 175 -14.00 2.66 14.74
C ILE A 175 -14.34 3.29 16.10
N ILE A 176 -13.71 4.42 16.43
CA ILE A 176 -14.01 5.19 17.65
C ILE A 176 -15.46 5.72 17.60
N SER A 177 -15.91 6.29 16.49
CA SER A 177 -17.28 6.80 16.35
C SER A 177 -18.32 5.68 16.51
N TYR A 178 -18.08 4.52 15.90
CA TYR A 178 -18.95 3.35 16.06
C TYR A 178 -18.93 2.78 17.48
N SER A 179 -17.75 2.61 18.07
CA SER A 179 -17.64 2.13 19.45
C SER A 179 -18.23 3.12 20.45
N THR A 180 -18.14 4.43 20.20
CA THR A 180 -18.75 5.47 21.04
C THR A 180 -20.26 5.50 20.86
N ALA A 181 -20.77 5.38 19.63
CA ALA A 181 -22.20 5.24 19.35
C ALA A 181 -22.77 3.97 19.99
N CYS A 182 -22.07 2.84 19.91
CA CYS A 182 -22.47 1.62 20.61
C CYS A 182 -22.32 1.75 22.13
N LYS A 183 -21.28 2.39 22.69
CA LYS A 183 -21.15 2.63 24.14
C LYS A 183 -22.27 3.51 24.67
N ILE A 184 -22.58 4.63 24.01
CA ILE A 184 -23.70 5.53 24.35
C ILE A 184 -25.02 4.77 24.25
N SER A 185 -25.17 3.93 23.24
CA SER A 185 -26.35 3.08 23.08
C SER A 185 -26.45 1.99 24.14
N LEU A 186 -25.35 1.36 24.56
CA LEU A 186 -25.33 0.32 25.58
C LEU A 186 -25.66 0.93 26.96
N TRP A 187 -25.13 2.12 27.24
CA TRP A 187 -25.50 2.92 28.41
C TRP A 187 -26.98 3.33 28.39
N ARG A 188 -27.53 3.71 27.23
CA ARG A 188 -28.97 3.98 27.07
C ARG A 188 -29.84 2.73 27.13
N SER A 189 -29.32 1.59 26.68
CA SER A 189 -30.01 0.29 26.72
C SER A 189 -30.03 -0.30 28.13
N PHE A 190 -28.99 -0.07 28.93
CA PHE A 190 -29.00 -0.37 30.36
C PHE A 190 -30.05 0.48 31.12
N ARG A 191 -30.44 1.62 30.53
CA ARG A 191 -31.51 2.50 30.99
C ARG A 191 -32.90 2.18 30.39
N GLY A 192 -33.05 1.06 29.67
CA GLY A 192 -34.34 0.52 29.24
C GLY A 192 -34.81 0.90 27.82
N ALA A 193 -34.01 1.61 27.02
CA ALA A 193 -34.36 1.91 25.62
C ALA A 193 -33.60 0.99 24.66
N GLY A 194 -34.33 0.13 23.95
CA GLY A 194 -33.82 -0.97 23.13
C GLY A 194 -32.65 -0.63 22.19
N LEU A 195 -31.73 -1.60 22.08
CA LEU A 195 -30.50 -1.50 21.29
C LEU A 195 -30.80 -1.28 19.78
N PRO A 196 -30.19 -0.29 19.10
CA PRO A 196 -30.31 -0.11 17.67
C PRO A 196 -29.73 -1.31 16.92
N ARG A 197 -30.45 -1.77 15.89
CA ARG A 197 -30.15 -2.94 15.04
C ARG A 197 -28.68 -3.02 14.57
N ILE A 198 -28.08 -1.86 14.31
CA ILE A 198 -26.71 -1.72 13.77
C ILE A 198 -25.63 -2.23 14.74
N CYS A 199 -25.76 -2.00 16.06
CA CYS A 199 -24.78 -2.50 17.03
C CYS A 199 -24.89 -4.02 17.23
N ARG A 200 -26.08 -4.60 17.07
CA ARG A 200 -26.31 -6.05 17.20
C ARG A 200 -25.65 -6.82 16.06
N GLU A 201 -25.77 -6.33 14.83
CA GLU A 201 -25.14 -6.98 13.66
C GLU A 201 -23.61 -6.86 13.68
N LEU A 202 -23.06 -5.74 14.18
CA LEU A 202 -21.61 -5.59 14.37
C LEU A 202 -21.05 -6.53 15.45
N LEU A 203 -21.77 -6.70 16.56
CA LEU A 203 -21.38 -7.66 17.62
C LEU A 203 -21.40 -9.11 17.12
N GLN A 204 -22.41 -9.47 16.31
CA GLN A 204 -22.48 -10.80 15.70
C GLN A 204 -21.36 -11.05 14.68
N SER A 205 -21.04 -10.06 13.84
CA SER A 205 -19.93 -10.18 12.88
C SER A 205 -18.56 -10.21 13.56
N GLY A 206 -18.38 -9.47 14.65
CA GLY A 206 -17.13 -9.48 15.43
C GLY A 206 -16.89 -10.77 16.20
N GLN A 207 -17.94 -11.44 16.70
CA GLN A 207 -17.80 -12.75 17.33
C GLN A 207 -17.45 -13.86 16.33
N LEU A 208 -17.84 -13.71 15.06
CA LEU A 208 -17.52 -14.67 14.00
C LEU A 208 -16.06 -14.62 13.53
N PHE A 209 -15.31 -13.57 13.92
CA PHE A 209 -13.87 -13.46 13.65
C PHE A 209 -13.01 -14.13 14.74
N TYR A 210 -13.62 -14.56 15.86
CA TYR A 210 -12.94 -15.14 17.02
C TYR A 210 -13.27 -16.61 17.25
N LEU A 211 -14.02 -17.25 16.34
CA LEU A 211 -14.49 -18.64 16.43
C LEU A 211 -14.16 -19.36 15.13
#